data_AF-A0A4R3NSS1-F1
#
_entry.id   AF-A0A4R3NSS1-F1
#
_cell.length_a   1.000
_cell.length_b   1.000
_cell.length_c   1.000
_cell.angle_alpha   90.00
_cell.angle_beta   90.00
_cell.angle_gamma   90.00
#
_symmetry.space_group_name_H-M   'P 1'
#
loop_
_entity.id
_entity.type
_entity.pdbx_description
1 polymer ?
#
loop_
_entity_poly.entity_id
_entity_poly.type
_entity_poly.pdbx_seq_one_letter_code
_entity_poly.pdbx_strand_id
1 'polypeptide(L)'
;MNHEILEYVKELKKRSELLIKAEFENDEFNYRLSDWDKLIHPKRLIQLCNQIERINNLKPIGYMSVTGVENIHDYGSSTVYEDSENKRNIPVYIQY
;
A
#
# COMPACT_ATOMS: atom_id res chain seq x y z
N MET A 1 -19.59 8.03 -18.72
CA MET A 1 -18.72 6.91 -18.28
C MET A 1 -18.36 6.11 -19.52
N ASN A 2 -17.06 6.01 -19.85
CA ASN A 2 -16.59 5.54 -21.15
C ASN A 2 -16.79 4.02 -21.28
N HIS A 3 -17.48 3.56 -22.33
CA HIS A 3 -17.89 2.16 -22.53
C HIS A 3 -16.68 1.19 -22.51
N GLU A 4 -15.53 1.66 -23.01
CA GLU A 4 -14.26 0.93 -23.00
C GLU A 4 -13.74 0.64 -21.59
N ILE A 5 -13.91 1.58 -20.66
CA ILE A 5 -13.50 1.40 -19.26
C ILE A 5 -14.38 0.34 -18.60
N LEU A 6 -15.68 0.33 -18.92
CA LEU A 6 -16.61 -0.66 -18.36
C LEU A 6 -16.29 -2.07 -18.84
N GLU A 7 -15.96 -2.25 -20.13
CA GLU A 7 -15.55 -3.54 -20.67
C GLU A 7 -14.19 -3.99 -20.11
N TYR A 8 -13.25 -3.07 -19.93
CA TYR A 8 -11.96 -3.38 -19.29
C TYR A 8 -12.14 -3.86 -17.84
N VAL A 9 -13.02 -3.22 -17.07
CA VAL A 9 -13.32 -3.63 -15.68
C VAL A 9 -13.97 -5.01 -15.62
N LYS A 10 -14.89 -5.32 -16.56
CA LYS A 10 -15.50 -6.66 -16.63
C LYS A 10 -14.48 -7.75 -16.95
N GLU A 11 -13.56 -7.47 -17.89
CA GLU A 11 -12.51 -8.41 -18.26
C GLU A 11 -11.51 -8.62 -17.12
N LEU A 12 -11.12 -7.56 -16.40
CA LEU A 12 -10.29 -7.67 -15.20
C LEU A 12 -10.96 -8.53 -14.12
N LYS A 13 -12.25 -8.30 -13.86
CA LYS A 13 -13.01 -9.11 -12.90
C LYS A 13 -12.99 -10.59 -13.30
N LYS A 14 -13.31 -10.89 -14.55
CA LYS A 14 -13.31 -12.27 -15.07
C LYS A 14 -11.93 -12.94 -14.94
N ARG A 15 -10.84 -12.23 -15.26
CA ARG A 15 -9.48 -12.75 -15.10
C ARG A 15 -9.13 -13.02 -13.64
N SER A 16 -9.53 -12.13 -12.73
CA SER A 16 -9.28 -12.33 -11.30
C SER A 16 -10.03 -13.56 -10.75
N GLU A 17 -11.27 -13.78 -11.17
CA GLU A 17 -12.07 -14.94 -10.77
C GLU A 17 -11.46 -16.26 -11.29
N LEU A 18 -10.94 -16.26 -12.51
CA LEU A 18 -10.26 -17.42 -13.11
C LEU A 18 -8.94 -17.73 -12.40
N LEU A 19 -8.15 -16.71 -12.06
CA LEU A 19 -6.91 -16.90 -11.31
C LEU A 19 -7.20 -17.47 -9.92
N ILE A 20 -8.16 -16.89 -9.19
CA ILE A 20 -8.58 -17.39 -7.87
C ILE A 20 -9.01 -18.86 -7.97
N LYS A 21 -9.81 -19.21 -8.97
CA LYS A 21 -10.26 -20.59 -9.19
C LYS A 21 -9.09 -21.54 -9.49
N ALA A 22 -8.16 -21.13 -10.35
CA ALA A 22 -6.98 -21.94 -10.69
C ALA A 22 -6.07 -22.16 -9.46
N GLU A 23 -5.92 -21.16 -8.60
CA GLU A 23 -5.18 -21.29 -7.34
C GLU A 23 -5.90 -22.24 -6.36
N PHE A 24 -7.24 -22.20 -6.27
CA PHE A 24 -8.02 -23.14 -5.44
C PHE A 24 -8.02 -24.58 -5.98
N GLU A 25 -7.82 -24.76 -7.28
CA GLU A 25 -7.70 -26.08 -7.92
C GLU A 25 -6.27 -26.65 -7.86
N ASN A 26 -5.30 -25.85 -7.40
CA ASN A 26 -3.93 -26.30 -7.20
C ASN A 26 -3.78 -27.02 -5.84
N ASP A 27 -3.52 -28.33 -5.88
CA ASP A 27 -3.40 -29.18 -4.69
C ASP A 27 -2.26 -28.74 -3.74
N GLU A 28 -1.20 -28.10 -4.25
CA GLU A 28 -0.12 -27.51 -3.44
C GLU A 28 -0.59 -26.27 -2.65
N PHE A 29 -1.54 -25.51 -3.21
CA PHE A 29 -2.16 -24.36 -2.56
C PHE A 29 -3.26 -24.79 -1.58
N ASN A 30 -4.04 -25.84 -1.90
CA ASN A 30 -5.02 -26.44 -0.98
C ASN A 30 -4.38 -26.98 0.31
N TYR A 31 -3.17 -27.56 0.22
CA TYR A 31 -2.41 -27.99 1.40
C TYR A 31 -2.06 -26.79 2.31
N ARG A 32 -1.69 -25.65 1.72
CA ARG A 32 -1.40 -24.40 2.44
C ARG A 32 -2.66 -23.69 2.95
N LEU A 33 -3.80 -23.82 2.28
CA LEU A 33 -5.11 -23.25 2.64
C LEU A 33 -5.66 -23.81 3.95
N SER A 34 -5.38 -25.07 4.26
CA SER A 34 -5.77 -25.68 5.55
C SER A 34 -5.15 -24.98 6.77
N ASP A 35 -4.09 -24.20 6.57
CA ASP A 35 -3.44 -23.37 7.58
C ASP A 35 -3.77 -21.87 7.47
N TRP A 36 -4.52 -21.40 6.47
CA TRP A 36 -4.94 -19.98 6.40
C TRP A 36 -5.87 -19.58 7.53
N ASP A 37 -6.76 -20.48 7.95
CA ASP A 37 -7.60 -20.33 9.14
C ASP A 37 -6.77 -20.16 10.43
N LYS A 38 -5.51 -20.62 10.43
CA LYS A 38 -4.53 -20.43 11.53
C LYS A 38 -3.59 -19.24 11.29
N LEU A 39 -3.28 -18.90 10.04
CA LEU A 39 -2.30 -17.87 9.68
C LEU A 39 -2.87 -16.46 9.81
N ILE A 40 -4.15 -16.25 9.53
CA ILE A 40 -4.78 -14.93 9.68
C ILE A 40 -6.15 -15.08 10.33
N HIS A 41 -6.18 -15.06 11.66
CA HIS A 41 -7.41 -14.81 12.42
C HIS A 41 -8.14 -13.60 11.79
N PRO A 42 -9.47 -13.60 11.59
CA PRO A 42 -10.20 -12.51 10.95
C PRO A 42 -9.85 -11.09 11.46
N LYS A 43 -9.50 -10.94 12.74
CA LYS A 43 -9.00 -9.69 13.32
C LYS A 43 -7.67 -9.22 12.70
N ARG A 44 -6.73 -10.13 12.42
CA ARG A 44 -5.47 -9.84 11.74
C ARG A 44 -5.69 -9.44 10.28
N LEU A 45 -6.66 -10.05 9.60
CA LEU A 45 -7.01 -9.67 8.22
C LEU A 45 -7.55 -8.25 8.19
N ILE A 46 -8.49 -7.92 9.09
CA ILE A 46 -9.04 -6.57 9.23
C ILE A 46 -7.93 -5.56 9.57
N GLN A 47 -7.02 -5.92 10.48
CA GLN A 47 -5.87 -5.07 10.81
C GLN A 47 -4.97 -4.83 9.59
N LEU A 48 -4.69 -5.85 8.80
CA LEU A 48 -3.89 -5.74 7.58
C LEU A 48 -4.58 -4.82 6.56
N CYS A 49 -5.87 -5.02 6.31
CA CYS A 49 -6.66 -4.19 5.41
C CYS A 49 -6.68 -2.72 5.87
N ASN A 50 -6.88 -2.47 7.17
CA ASN A 50 -6.84 -1.12 7.73
C ASN A 50 -5.46 -0.48 7.60
N GLN A 51 -4.37 -1.24 7.75
CA GLN A 51 -3.02 -0.72 7.54
C GLN A 51 -2.75 -0.41 6.07
N ILE A 52 -3.19 -1.26 5.14
CA ILE A 52 -3.07 -1.00 3.71
C ILE A 52 -3.86 0.25 3.32
N GLU A 53 -5.09 0.38 3.81
CA GLU A 53 -5.91 1.57 3.59
C GLU A 53 -5.26 2.83 4.19
N ARG A 54 -4.70 2.73 5.40
CA ARG A 54 -3.93 3.83 6.03
C ARG A 54 -2.75 4.23 5.14
N ILE A 55 -1.94 3.28 4.68
CA ILE A 55 -0.77 3.53 3.82
C ILE A 55 -1.20 4.18 2.49
N ASN A 56 -2.24 3.66 1.84
CA ASN A 56 -2.76 4.21 0.58
C ASN A 56 -3.32 5.63 0.74
N ASN A 57 -3.78 5.98 1.94
CA ASN A 57 -4.32 7.30 2.26
C ASN A 57 -3.29 8.23 2.93
N LEU A 58 -2.05 7.80 3.14
CA LEU A 58 -1.00 8.68 3.68
C LEU A 58 -0.69 9.77 2.65
N LYS A 59 -1.03 11.01 3.01
CA LYS A 59 -0.54 12.19 2.31
C LYS A 59 0.69 12.72 3.06
N PRO A 60 1.77 13.07 2.34
CA PRO A 60 2.89 13.75 2.98
C PRO A 60 2.41 15.08 3.56
N ILE A 61 2.91 15.43 4.74
CA ILE A 61 2.71 16.75 5.35
C ILE A 61 3.60 17.82 4.72
N GLY A 62 4.56 17.39 3.89
CA GLY A 62 5.45 18.23 3.11
C GLY A 62 6.68 17.44 2.67
N TYR A 63 7.67 18.16 2.18
CA TYR A 63 8.89 17.66 1.57
C TYR A 63 10.13 18.28 2.21
N MET A 64 11.19 17.50 2.26
CA MET A 64 12.49 17.86 2.83
C MET A 64 13.58 17.65 1.78
N SER A 65 14.71 18.36 1.94
CA SER A 65 15.93 18.11 1.18
C SER A 65 16.82 17.07 1.87
N VAL A 66 17.80 16.52 1.15
CA VAL A 66 18.83 15.65 1.73
C VAL A 66 19.58 16.35 2.87
N THR A 67 19.95 17.63 2.68
CA THR A 67 20.56 18.45 3.74
C THR A 67 19.63 18.62 4.94
N GLY A 68 18.32 18.61 4.72
CA GLY A 68 17.36 18.61 5.80
C GLY A 68 17.43 17.33 6.65
N VAL A 69 17.71 16.17 6.05
CA VAL A 69 17.92 14.91 6.77
C VAL A 69 19.20 14.94 7.57
N GLU A 70 20.29 15.45 6.98
CA GLU A 70 21.58 15.67 7.66
C GLU A 70 21.39 16.58 8.88
N ASN A 71 20.62 17.66 8.74
CA ASN A 71 20.34 18.58 9.85
C ASN A 71 19.57 17.92 11.01
N ILE A 72 18.69 16.95 10.74
CA ILE A 72 18.05 16.17 11.83
C ILE A 72 19.10 15.37 12.59
N HIS A 73 20.04 14.75 11.88
CA HIS A 73 21.10 13.97 12.50
C HIS A 73 22.02 14.84 13.37
N ASP A 74 22.40 16.01 12.86
CA ASP A 74 23.41 16.88 13.48
C ASP A 74 22.83 17.83 14.54
N TYR A 75 21.62 18.34 14.32
CA TYR A 75 20.99 19.40 15.12
C TYR A 75 19.64 19.02 15.74
N GLY A 76 19.16 17.79 15.51
CA GLY A 76 17.89 17.29 16.05
C GLY A 76 16.65 17.97 15.46
N SER A 77 16.79 18.80 14.43
CA SER A 77 15.68 19.53 13.82
C SER A 77 15.96 19.91 12.37
N SER A 78 14.89 20.10 11.59
CA SER A 78 14.97 20.52 10.20
C SER A 78 13.63 21.10 9.70
N THR A 79 13.67 21.78 8.55
CA THR A 79 12.50 22.44 7.97
C THR A 79 11.84 21.55 6.92
N VAL A 80 10.51 21.46 7.01
CA VAL A 80 9.64 20.81 6.02
C VAL A 80 8.91 21.88 5.22
N TYR A 81 8.75 21.67 3.91
CA TYR A 81 8.10 22.59 2.99
C TYR A 81 6.88 21.95 2.34
N GLU A 82 5.82 22.71 2.06
CA GLU A 82 4.59 22.12 1.48
C GLU A 82 4.80 21.56 0.07
N ASP A 83 5.60 22.25 -0.75
CA ASP A 83 5.82 21.89 -2.15
C ASP A 83 7.10 21.06 -2.37
N SER A 84 7.02 20.13 -3.32
CA SER A 84 8.19 19.40 -3.80
C SER A 84 8.94 20.22 -4.84
N GLU A 85 10.24 20.42 -4.65
CA GLU A 85 11.14 21.06 -5.63
C GLU A 85 12.34 20.14 -5.92
N ASN A 86 13.11 20.45 -6.97
CA ASN A 86 14.25 19.63 -7.41
C ASN A 86 15.24 19.24 -6.31
N LYS A 87 15.42 20.07 -5.28
CA LYS A 87 16.30 19.80 -4.13
C LYS A 87 15.56 19.34 -2.88
N ARG A 88 14.23 19.35 -2.89
CA ARG A 88 13.30 19.12 -1.76
C ARG A 88 12.25 18.10 -2.20
N ASN A 89 12.64 16.84 -2.27
CA ASN A 89 11.82 15.77 -2.85
C ASN A 89 11.64 14.56 -1.92
N ILE A 90 12.08 14.66 -0.66
CA ILE A 90 11.89 13.60 0.34
C ILE A 90 10.55 13.85 1.06
N PRO A 91 9.51 13.03 0.84
CA PRO A 91 8.21 13.22 1.50
C PRO A 91 8.30 12.89 3.00
N VAL A 92 7.69 13.75 3.82
CA VAL A 92 7.62 13.59 5.28
C VAL A 92 6.19 13.25 5.68
N TYR A 93 6.03 12.25 6.54
CA TYR A 93 4.73 11.77 7.03
C TYR A 93 4.69 11.86 8.55
N ILE A 94 3.51 12.17 9.11
CA ILE A 94 3.30 12.08 10.56
C ILE A 94 2.79 10.68 10.90
N GLN A 95 3.46 10.03 11.86
CA GLN A 95 3.00 8.81 12.47
C GLN A 95 2.20 9.16 13.74
N TYR A 96 0.87 9.16 13.62
CA TYR A 96 -0.05 9.14 14.77
C TYR A 96 -0.11 7.75 15.41
#